data_AF-Q54FY9-F1
#
_entry.id   AF-Q54FY9-F1
#
_cell.length_a   1.000
_cell.length_b   1.000
_cell.length_c   1.000
_cell.angle_alpha   90.00
_cell.angle_beta   90.00
_cell.angle_gamma   90.00
#
_symmetry.space_group_name_H-M   'P 1'
#
loop_
_entity.id
_entity.type
_entity.pdbx_description
1 polymer ?
#
loop_
_entity_poly.entity_id
_entity_poly.type
_entity_poly.pdbx_seq_one_letter_code
_entity_poly.pdbx_strand_id
1 'polypeptide(L)'
;MDNRNDKLQIKQGTFLNGLKSIKFRTGFSIELDCNCLPESLTQLEFNNVIFSSPFTEFTLHENITSLTFTGRDFKQTIESTWLPKSIKSLDLEYCTSFQQPILIKHKLPISLITLKLNKNYFGKIEPKSIPKSVTTLKFNINSNNNLLNIPRSTTTLIFENEFNNILNDGDIPENVSTIRFGNNFNQIINENSLPMSLTKLSFGVNFNQAIQENSLPSNLLKLKFEQDFNQPLLNNLIFKNQLNNLKSLKFGWYYNQLINIPNSGGGDGGGSSEFNEIYKKLKTLKFGSGFNQIINKSSLPSTLKKLDLGGYNHPLTLVSFPNSLEYLTICYNFNNPNAIGPSILPSNLKSLTIINYSNRIIDLSPINCLPSSLNYIHIYGFLPIFDINTIPKNLNVIYCDRYARYIKNLDTHFISKYIKYRDD
;
A
#
# COMPACT_ATOMS: atom_id res chain seq x y z
N MET A 1 24.65 -25.03 11.16
CA MET A 1 25.75 -25.01 12.15
C MET A 1 26.01 -23.54 12.43
N ASP A 2 25.87 -23.12 13.69
CA ASP A 2 25.75 -21.70 14.07
C ASP A 2 26.98 -21.25 14.88
N ASN A 3 28.16 -21.76 14.50
CA ASN A 3 29.39 -21.41 15.18
C ASN A 3 29.97 -20.17 14.51
N ARG A 4 29.67 -18.98 15.06
CA ARG A 4 30.13 -17.68 14.53
C ARG A 4 31.66 -17.57 14.35
N ASN A 5 32.43 -18.47 14.96
CA ASN A 5 33.88 -18.52 14.83
C ASN A 5 34.37 -19.27 13.58
N ASP A 6 33.53 -20.09 12.95
CA ASP A 6 33.91 -20.81 11.75
C ASP A 6 33.84 -19.86 10.55
N LYS A 7 34.91 -19.89 9.74
CA LYS A 7 35.05 -19.08 8.53
C LYS A 7 34.74 -19.92 7.30
N LEU A 8 33.80 -19.44 6.50
CA LEU A 8 33.51 -19.96 5.18
C LEU A 8 34.19 -19.08 4.13
N GLN A 9 35.26 -19.59 3.52
CA GLN A 9 35.91 -18.91 2.40
C GLN A 9 35.21 -19.28 1.09
N ILE A 10 34.68 -18.29 0.40
CA ILE A 10 34.06 -18.43 -0.91
C ILE A 10 35.12 -18.14 -1.97
N LYS A 11 35.52 -19.17 -2.71
CA LYS A 11 36.57 -19.11 -3.72
C LYS A 11 35.99 -18.91 -5.12
N GLN A 12 36.82 -18.47 -6.06
CA GLN A 12 36.45 -18.46 -7.48
C GLN A 12 35.99 -19.84 -7.96
N GLY A 13 34.91 -19.88 -8.74
CA GLY A 13 34.31 -21.13 -9.23
C GLY A 13 33.36 -21.84 -8.26
N THR A 14 33.13 -21.30 -7.05
CA THR A 14 32.16 -21.88 -6.08
C THR A 14 30.74 -21.90 -6.63
N PHE A 15 30.38 -20.89 -7.42
CA PHE A 15 29.04 -20.72 -7.97
C PHE A 15 29.02 -21.03 -9.47
N LEU A 16 27.90 -21.61 -9.93
CA LEU A 16 27.65 -21.85 -11.34
C LEU A 16 27.57 -20.54 -12.12
N ASN A 17 28.21 -20.52 -13.30
CA ASN A 17 28.03 -19.43 -14.26
C ASN A 17 26.56 -19.35 -14.71
N GLY A 18 26.05 -18.14 -14.91
CA GLY A 18 24.68 -17.88 -15.34
C GLY A 18 23.72 -17.49 -14.20
N LEU A 19 24.09 -17.69 -12.94
CA LEU A 19 23.31 -17.25 -11.79
C LEU A 19 23.10 -15.73 -11.82
N LYS A 20 21.84 -15.30 -11.64
CA LYS A 20 21.43 -13.89 -11.64
C LYS A 20 21.29 -13.31 -10.25
N SER A 21 20.99 -14.14 -9.25
CA SER A 21 20.78 -13.71 -7.87
C SER A 21 21.37 -14.72 -6.90
N ILE A 22 22.00 -14.24 -5.84
CA ILE A 22 22.49 -15.06 -4.72
C ILE A 22 22.00 -14.43 -3.42
N LYS A 23 21.53 -15.28 -2.51
CA LYS A 23 21.18 -14.90 -1.14
C LYS A 23 21.99 -15.71 -0.15
N PHE A 24 22.88 -15.04 0.56
CA PHE A 24 23.61 -15.63 1.67
C PHE A 24 22.78 -15.51 2.94
N ARG A 25 22.64 -16.62 3.66
CA ARG A 25 22.03 -16.67 4.99
C ARG A 25 22.86 -17.63 5.83
N THR A 26 23.65 -17.10 6.75
CA THR A 26 24.59 -17.92 7.54
C THR A 26 24.64 -17.41 8.99
N GLY A 27 25.05 -18.27 9.91
CA GLY A 27 25.56 -17.86 11.22
C GLY A 27 27.08 -17.90 11.31
N PHE A 28 27.75 -18.10 10.17
CA PHE A 28 29.19 -18.20 10.03
C PHE A 28 29.78 -16.93 9.46
N SER A 29 31.07 -16.69 9.74
CA SER A 29 31.81 -15.61 9.09
C SER A 29 32.12 -16.00 7.63
N ILE A 30 31.82 -15.14 6.67
CA ILE A 30 32.12 -15.33 5.26
C ILE A 30 33.34 -14.50 4.86
N GLU A 31 34.26 -15.12 4.13
CA GLU A 31 35.31 -14.44 3.39
C GLU A 31 35.00 -14.54 1.91
N LEU A 32 34.87 -13.40 1.23
CA LEU A 32 34.69 -13.35 -0.22
C LEU A 32 36.05 -13.10 -0.85
N ASP A 33 36.64 -14.12 -1.48
CA ASP A 33 37.88 -13.93 -2.25
C ASP A 33 37.61 -13.01 -3.45
N CYS A 34 38.67 -12.38 -3.96
CA CYS A 34 38.59 -11.57 -5.17
C CYS A 34 38.00 -12.39 -6.32
N ASN A 35 37.05 -11.82 -7.06
CA ASN A 35 36.38 -12.46 -8.20
C ASN A 35 35.68 -13.80 -7.88
N CYS A 36 35.29 -14.05 -6.62
CA CYS A 36 34.62 -15.31 -6.24
C CYS A 36 33.16 -15.40 -6.71
N LEU A 37 32.51 -14.27 -6.94
CA LEU A 37 31.13 -14.17 -7.41
C LEU A 37 31.08 -14.21 -8.95
N PRO A 38 30.12 -14.92 -9.56
CA PRO A 38 30.07 -15.07 -11.01
C PRO A 38 29.69 -13.75 -11.68
N GLU A 39 30.30 -13.43 -12.83
CA GLU A 39 30.02 -12.18 -13.56
C GLU A 39 28.55 -12.04 -13.97
N SER A 40 27.83 -13.14 -14.14
CA SER A 40 26.41 -13.14 -14.49
C SER A 40 25.50 -12.54 -13.39
N LEU A 41 26.02 -12.42 -12.17
CA LEU A 41 25.28 -12.02 -10.98
C LEU A 41 24.88 -10.54 -11.04
N THR A 42 23.60 -10.26 -10.88
CA THR A 42 23.06 -8.89 -10.87
C THR A 42 22.41 -8.52 -9.55
N GLN A 43 22.03 -9.49 -8.72
CA GLN A 43 21.39 -9.28 -7.42
C GLN A 43 22.10 -10.05 -6.32
N LEU A 44 22.35 -9.39 -5.20
CA LEU A 44 23.04 -9.99 -4.07
C LEU A 44 22.37 -9.61 -2.76
N GLU A 45 22.00 -10.60 -1.95
CA GLU A 45 21.44 -10.40 -0.63
C GLU A 45 22.32 -11.08 0.43
N PHE A 46 22.63 -10.35 1.49
CA PHE A 46 23.30 -10.86 2.69
C PHE A 46 22.35 -10.75 3.88
N ASN A 47 22.00 -11.88 4.50
CA ASN A 47 21.11 -11.95 5.64
C ASN A 47 21.82 -12.50 6.87
N ASN A 48 22.04 -11.64 7.86
CA ASN A 48 22.79 -11.94 9.10
C ASN A 48 24.19 -12.51 8.83
N VAL A 49 24.84 -12.04 7.75
CA VAL A 49 26.18 -12.50 7.38
C VAL A 49 27.23 -11.66 8.09
N ILE A 50 28.14 -12.33 8.80
CA ILE A 50 29.37 -11.75 9.34
C ILE A 50 30.42 -11.81 8.23
N PHE A 51 31.14 -10.73 7.98
CA PHE A 51 32.26 -10.72 7.04
C PHE A 51 33.58 -10.80 7.80
N SER A 52 34.46 -11.76 7.44
CA SER A 52 35.78 -11.90 8.07
C SER A 52 36.75 -10.80 7.62
N SER A 53 36.49 -10.20 6.47
CA SER A 53 37.24 -9.11 5.86
C SER A 53 36.28 -8.05 5.31
N PRO A 54 36.67 -6.77 5.30
CA PRO A 54 35.87 -5.72 4.68
C PRO A 54 35.84 -5.90 3.16
N PHE A 55 34.76 -5.45 2.53
CA PHE A 55 34.68 -5.33 1.08
C PHE A 55 35.70 -4.33 0.55
N THR A 56 36.32 -4.70 -0.57
CA THR A 56 37.26 -3.90 -1.34
C THR A 56 36.71 -3.69 -2.76
N GLU A 57 37.41 -2.90 -3.58
CA GLU A 57 37.05 -2.67 -4.99
C GLU A 57 36.99 -3.94 -5.85
N PHE A 58 37.58 -5.06 -5.36
CA PHE A 58 37.61 -6.35 -6.06
C PHE A 58 36.61 -7.37 -5.51
N THR A 59 35.82 -7.03 -4.48
CA THR A 59 34.91 -7.98 -3.85
C THR A 59 33.62 -8.18 -4.64
N LEU A 60 33.07 -7.11 -5.21
CA LEU A 60 31.78 -7.12 -5.91
C LEU A 60 32.00 -6.83 -7.41
N HIS A 61 31.46 -7.68 -8.27
CA HIS A 61 31.55 -7.48 -9.72
C HIS A 61 30.71 -6.27 -10.18
N GLU A 62 31.17 -5.58 -11.22
CA GLU A 62 30.51 -4.41 -11.83
C GLU A 62 29.15 -4.71 -12.47
N ASN A 63 28.69 -5.96 -12.50
CA ASN A 63 27.37 -6.33 -13.01
C ASN A 63 26.29 -6.32 -11.91
N ILE A 64 26.67 -6.19 -10.64
CA ILE A 64 25.72 -6.16 -9.52
C ILE A 64 24.96 -4.83 -9.52
N THR A 65 23.66 -4.93 -9.76
CA THR A 65 22.73 -3.78 -9.81
C THR A 65 21.85 -3.67 -8.58
N SER A 66 21.71 -4.72 -7.78
CA SER A 66 20.96 -4.69 -6.51
C SER A 66 21.74 -5.36 -5.40
N LEU A 67 21.88 -4.66 -4.28
CA LEU A 67 22.57 -5.15 -3.10
C LEU A 67 21.69 -4.93 -1.86
N THR A 68 21.45 -6.00 -1.12
CA THR A 68 20.61 -5.99 0.08
C THR A 68 21.40 -6.52 1.26
N PHE A 69 21.40 -5.79 2.38
CA PHE A 69 21.86 -6.31 3.66
C PHE A 69 20.72 -6.30 4.67
N THR A 70 20.60 -7.39 5.41
CA THR A 70 19.65 -7.52 6.51
C THR A 70 20.35 -8.11 7.72
N GLY A 71 19.80 -7.88 8.91
CA GLY A 71 20.34 -8.42 10.14
C GLY A 71 21.13 -7.45 11.00
N ARG A 72 22.09 -7.99 11.75
CA ARG A 72 22.83 -7.27 12.82
C ARG A 72 24.35 -7.22 12.63
N ASP A 73 24.85 -7.73 11.52
CA ASP A 73 26.29 -8.01 11.39
C ASP A 73 27.00 -7.07 10.38
N PHE A 74 26.31 -6.52 9.38
CA PHE A 74 26.90 -5.53 8.47
C PHE A 74 27.07 -4.17 9.16
N LYS A 75 28.33 -3.72 9.25
CA LYS A 75 28.75 -2.47 9.93
C LYS A 75 29.85 -1.74 9.15
N GLN A 76 30.06 -2.10 7.89
CA GLN A 76 31.08 -1.46 7.06
C GLN A 76 30.54 -0.15 6.50
N THR A 77 31.40 0.87 6.42
CA THR A 77 31.05 2.15 5.78
C THR A 77 30.75 1.92 4.30
N ILE A 78 29.66 2.53 3.85
CA ILE A 78 29.30 2.48 2.44
C ILE A 78 30.01 3.60 1.71
N GLU A 79 30.83 3.22 0.75
CA GLU A 79 31.67 4.13 -0.03
C GLU A 79 31.79 3.65 -1.47
N SER A 80 32.13 4.58 -2.37
CA SER A 80 32.23 4.33 -3.81
C SER A 80 33.38 3.40 -4.23
N THR A 81 34.30 3.07 -3.32
CA THR A 81 35.47 2.23 -3.63
C THR A 81 35.06 0.79 -3.88
N TRP A 82 34.22 0.22 -3.02
CA TRP A 82 33.79 -1.18 -3.11
C TRP A 82 32.37 -1.36 -3.66
N LEU A 83 31.54 -0.30 -3.65
CA LEU A 83 30.24 -0.37 -4.31
C LEU A 83 30.41 -0.36 -5.84
N PRO A 84 29.83 -1.33 -6.56
CA PRO A 84 29.83 -1.36 -8.03
C PRO A 84 29.26 -0.07 -8.62
N LYS A 85 29.89 0.46 -9.67
CA LYS A 85 29.42 1.64 -10.39
C LYS A 85 28.09 1.40 -11.09
N SER A 86 27.69 0.15 -11.31
CA SER A 86 26.38 -0.19 -11.88
C SER A 86 25.23 -0.23 -10.87
N ILE A 87 25.52 -0.14 -9.56
CA ILE A 87 24.51 -0.33 -8.50
C ILE A 87 23.30 0.59 -8.70
N LYS A 88 22.09 0.00 -8.75
CA LYS A 88 20.81 0.70 -8.91
C LYS A 88 20.00 0.72 -7.63
N SER A 89 20.14 -0.31 -6.80
CA SER A 89 19.41 -0.44 -5.54
C SER A 89 20.35 -0.86 -4.41
N LEU A 90 20.33 -0.09 -3.31
CA LEU A 90 21.00 -0.42 -2.07
C LEU A 90 19.96 -0.46 -0.95
N ASP A 91 19.67 -1.66 -0.46
CA ASP A 91 18.62 -1.92 0.53
C ASP A 91 19.23 -2.35 1.86
N LEU A 92 19.14 -1.46 2.85
CA LEU A 92 19.58 -1.66 4.23
C LEU A 92 18.38 -1.57 5.19
N GLU A 93 17.15 -1.69 4.68
CA GLU A 93 15.91 -1.49 5.46
C GLU A 93 15.88 -2.37 6.71
N TYR A 94 16.36 -3.61 6.60
CA TYR A 94 16.42 -4.57 7.71
C TYR A 94 17.83 -4.74 8.27
N CYS A 95 18.78 -3.88 7.91
CA CYS A 95 20.13 -3.86 8.47
C CYS A 95 20.15 -3.01 9.75
N THR A 96 19.82 -3.63 10.87
CA THR A 96 19.68 -2.96 12.17
C THR A 96 20.99 -2.46 12.79
N SER A 97 22.13 -2.96 12.30
CA SER A 97 23.47 -2.63 12.82
C SER A 97 24.20 -1.54 12.05
N PHE A 98 23.76 -1.22 10.83
CA PHE A 98 24.41 -0.21 10.02
C PHE A 98 24.17 1.16 10.64
N GLN A 99 25.23 1.84 11.07
CA GLN A 99 25.20 3.17 11.69
C GLN A 99 26.30 4.07 11.14
N GLN A 100 27.01 3.60 10.11
CA GLN A 100 28.13 4.32 9.52
C GLN A 100 27.60 5.55 8.78
N PRO A 101 28.34 6.67 8.84
CA PRO A 101 27.88 7.91 8.22
C PRO A 101 27.93 7.82 6.70
N ILE A 102 26.96 8.45 6.03
CA ILE A 102 26.94 8.63 4.57
C ILE A 102 27.47 10.03 4.28
N LEU A 103 28.78 10.12 4.03
CA LEU A 103 29.53 11.36 3.92
C LEU A 103 29.72 11.79 2.47
N ILE A 104 29.88 13.10 2.22
CA ILE A 104 30.11 13.63 0.87
C ILE A 104 31.44 13.17 0.26
N LYS A 105 32.44 12.84 1.10
CA LYS A 105 33.73 12.29 0.66
C LYS A 105 33.59 10.89 0.05
N HIS A 106 32.57 10.13 0.46
CA HIS A 106 32.34 8.75 0.10
C HIS A 106 31.06 8.61 -0.74
N LYS A 107 30.83 9.55 -1.68
CA LYS A 107 29.56 9.64 -2.43
C LYS A 107 29.12 8.29 -2.97
N LEU A 108 27.86 7.94 -2.74
CA LEU A 108 27.30 6.74 -3.35
C LEU A 108 27.34 6.87 -4.89
N PRO A 109 27.47 5.76 -5.63
CA PRO A 109 27.54 5.79 -7.09
C PRO A 109 26.36 6.54 -7.73
N ILE A 110 26.64 7.34 -8.77
CA ILE A 110 25.62 8.11 -9.53
C ILE A 110 24.61 7.23 -10.28
N SER A 111 24.83 5.92 -10.30
CA SER A 111 23.91 4.95 -10.85
C SER A 111 22.78 4.61 -9.88
N LEU A 112 22.95 4.89 -8.58
CA LEU A 112 22.03 4.50 -7.52
C LEU A 112 20.68 5.22 -7.68
N ILE A 113 19.60 4.44 -7.77
CA ILE A 113 18.22 4.92 -7.97
C ILE A 113 17.38 4.74 -6.70
N THR A 114 17.60 3.64 -5.97
CA THR A 114 16.88 3.32 -4.73
C THR A 114 17.86 3.19 -3.57
N LEU A 115 17.63 3.96 -2.51
CA LEU A 115 18.33 3.84 -1.23
C LEU A 115 17.31 3.65 -0.11
N LYS A 116 17.42 2.54 0.63
CA LYS A 116 16.61 2.31 1.82
C LYS A 116 17.52 2.12 3.03
N LEU A 117 17.26 2.87 4.09
CA LEU A 117 17.96 2.79 5.36
C LEU A 117 17.03 2.19 6.41
N ASN A 118 17.62 1.56 7.42
CA ASN A 118 16.85 1.02 8.55
C ASN A 118 16.17 2.15 9.35
N LYS A 119 15.00 1.88 9.91
CA LYS A 119 14.29 2.81 10.80
C LYS A 119 15.11 3.30 12.00
N ASN A 120 16.03 2.49 12.50
CA ASN A 120 16.93 2.84 13.60
C ASN A 120 18.28 3.36 13.11
N TYR A 121 18.40 3.80 11.86
CA TYR A 121 19.63 4.42 11.36
C TYR A 121 19.79 5.84 11.94
N PHE A 122 20.74 5.99 12.84
CA PHE A 122 21.15 7.26 13.47
C PHE A 122 22.50 7.76 12.93
N GLY A 123 23.11 7.06 11.97
CA GLY A 123 24.32 7.53 11.31
C GLY A 123 24.06 8.87 10.59
N LYS A 124 25.06 9.75 10.56
CA LYS A 124 24.96 11.07 9.94
C LYS A 124 24.92 10.95 8.41
N ILE A 125 23.92 11.56 7.78
CA ILE A 125 23.89 11.81 6.33
C ILE A 125 24.31 13.26 6.11
N GLU A 126 25.39 13.47 5.36
CA GLU A 126 25.78 14.83 5.00
C GLU A 126 24.96 15.39 3.84
N PRO A 127 24.65 16.69 3.82
CA PRO A 127 24.02 17.32 2.68
C PRO A 127 24.79 17.00 1.38
N LYS A 128 24.06 16.61 0.33
CA LYS A 128 24.60 16.23 -1.00
C LYS A 128 25.44 14.94 -1.03
N SER A 129 25.45 14.12 0.02
CA SER A 129 26.13 12.82 0.01
C SER A 129 25.34 11.75 -0.78
N ILE A 130 24.01 11.83 -0.75
CA ILE A 130 23.13 10.99 -1.58
C ILE A 130 23.08 11.57 -3.01
N PRO A 131 23.36 10.77 -4.05
CA PRO A 131 23.45 11.25 -5.42
C PRO A 131 22.08 11.67 -5.97
N LYS A 132 22.10 12.64 -6.89
CA LYS A 132 20.90 13.15 -7.59
C LYS A 132 20.25 12.13 -8.55
N SER A 133 20.79 10.92 -8.64
CA SER A 133 20.17 9.82 -9.37
C SER A 133 19.13 9.10 -8.52
N VAL A 134 19.16 9.26 -7.19
CA VAL A 134 18.22 8.60 -6.29
C VAL A 134 16.84 9.20 -6.50
N THR A 135 15.90 8.35 -6.88
CA THR A 135 14.49 8.68 -7.05
C THR A 135 13.62 8.09 -5.95
N THR A 136 14.07 6.99 -5.32
CA THR A 136 13.37 6.35 -4.19
C THR A 136 14.24 6.41 -2.95
N LEU A 137 13.82 7.18 -1.95
CA LEU A 137 14.51 7.31 -0.68
C LEU A 137 13.59 6.86 0.47
N LYS A 138 14.03 5.85 1.22
CA LYS A 138 13.41 5.42 2.48
C LYS A 138 14.39 5.64 3.62
N PHE A 139 14.04 6.46 4.59
CA PHE A 139 14.91 6.77 5.72
C PHE A 139 14.14 7.26 6.94
N ASN A 140 14.82 7.27 8.09
CA ASN A 140 14.34 7.89 9.30
C ASN A 140 14.94 9.28 9.48
N ILE A 141 14.11 10.24 9.94
CA ILE A 141 14.56 11.56 10.36
C ILE A 141 14.77 11.53 11.87
N ASN A 142 15.93 11.99 12.31
CA ASN A 142 16.31 12.05 13.71
C ASN A 142 17.28 13.21 13.92
N SER A 143 17.82 13.36 15.13
CA SER A 143 18.75 14.44 15.47
C SER A 143 19.99 14.54 14.58
N ASN A 144 20.37 13.45 13.90
CA ASN A 144 21.55 13.40 13.02
C ASN A 144 21.20 13.52 11.53
N ASN A 145 19.91 13.39 11.16
CA ASN A 145 19.44 13.30 9.79
C ASN A 145 18.19 14.17 9.60
N ASN A 146 18.32 15.24 8.82
CA ASN A 146 17.26 16.22 8.60
C ASN A 146 16.74 16.17 7.16
N LEU A 147 15.58 16.81 6.94
CA LEU A 147 14.89 16.89 5.64
C LEU A 147 15.77 17.52 4.53
N LEU A 148 16.73 18.38 4.89
CA LEU A 148 17.72 18.97 3.98
C LEU A 148 18.58 17.96 3.20
N ASN A 149 18.63 16.71 3.65
CA ASN A 149 19.42 15.65 3.03
C ASN A 149 18.69 14.96 1.87
N ILE A 150 17.41 15.23 1.65
CA ILE A 150 16.63 14.63 0.56
C ILE A 150 17.13 15.19 -0.79
N PRO A 151 17.58 14.34 -1.73
CA PRO A 151 17.99 14.81 -3.05
C PRO A 151 16.83 15.45 -3.81
N ARG A 152 17.11 16.52 -4.57
CA ARG A 152 16.11 17.18 -5.43
C ARG A 152 15.48 16.28 -6.49
N SER A 153 16.12 15.17 -6.83
CA SER A 153 15.64 14.16 -7.78
C SER A 153 14.66 13.16 -7.18
N THR A 154 14.45 13.18 -5.87
CA THR A 154 13.57 12.21 -5.20
C THR A 154 12.15 12.35 -5.74
N THR A 155 11.59 11.24 -6.23
CA THR A 155 10.21 11.17 -6.73
C THR A 155 9.31 10.35 -5.82
N THR A 156 9.89 9.45 -5.02
CA THR A 156 9.23 8.62 -4.01
C THR A 156 9.95 8.78 -2.67
N LEU A 157 9.23 9.29 -1.68
CA LEU A 157 9.73 9.51 -0.34
C LEU A 157 8.93 8.65 0.65
N ILE A 158 9.64 7.81 1.40
CA ILE A 158 9.04 6.93 2.39
C ILE A 158 9.66 7.25 3.75
N PHE A 159 8.84 7.77 4.65
CA PHE A 159 9.24 8.01 6.03
C PHE A 159 9.12 6.72 6.84
N GLU A 160 10.09 6.50 7.72
CA GLU A 160 10.09 5.37 8.63
C GLU A 160 9.08 5.51 9.77
N ASN A 161 8.79 4.39 10.43
CA ASN A 161 7.69 4.29 11.40
C ASN A 161 7.75 5.33 12.54
N GLU A 162 8.93 5.75 12.96
CA GLU A 162 9.12 6.68 14.09
C GLU A 162 8.98 8.16 13.68
N PHE A 163 8.89 8.48 12.40
CA PHE A 163 8.79 9.87 11.95
C PHE A 163 7.47 10.52 12.40
N ASN A 164 7.57 11.58 13.19
CA ASN A 164 6.41 12.35 13.69
C ASN A 164 6.72 13.85 13.85
N ASN A 165 7.53 14.42 12.96
CA ASN A 165 7.87 15.84 13.00
C ASN A 165 6.94 16.65 12.10
N ILE A 166 6.73 17.93 12.46
CA ILE A 166 6.02 18.89 11.60
C ILE A 166 6.82 19.08 10.31
N LEU A 167 6.12 19.12 9.18
CA LEU A 167 6.68 19.48 7.88
C LEU A 167 6.46 20.97 7.63
N ASN A 168 7.51 21.67 7.25
CA ASN A 168 7.48 23.06 6.85
C ASN A 168 7.59 23.20 5.33
N ASP A 169 7.28 24.39 4.82
CA ASP A 169 7.49 24.73 3.41
C ASP A 169 8.97 24.54 3.01
N GLY A 170 9.19 23.90 1.87
CA GLY A 170 10.51 23.60 1.33
C GLY A 170 11.24 22.39 1.93
N ASP A 171 10.68 21.75 2.98
CA ASP A 171 11.30 20.54 3.57
C ASP A 171 11.32 19.36 2.61
N ILE A 172 10.26 19.22 1.80
CA ILE A 172 10.13 18.14 0.81
C ILE A 172 10.40 18.71 -0.58
N PRO A 173 11.31 18.12 -1.38
CA PRO A 173 11.60 18.63 -2.72
C PRO A 173 10.40 18.61 -3.67
N GLU A 174 10.32 19.63 -4.53
CA GLU A 174 9.23 19.83 -5.50
C GLU A 174 9.02 18.69 -6.51
N ASN A 175 9.95 17.76 -6.67
CA ASN A 175 9.80 16.62 -7.59
C ASN A 175 9.17 15.38 -6.94
N VAL A 176 8.90 15.40 -5.64
CA VAL A 176 8.34 14.25 -4.92
C VAL A 176 6.87 14.03 -5.32
N SER A 177 6.66 13.00 -6.13
CA SER A 177 5.35 12.60 -6.63
C SER A 177 4.60 11.60 -5.73
N THR A 178 5.29 10.91 -4.83
CA THR A 178 4.74 9.88 -3.94
C THR A 178 5.32 10.03 -2.54
N ILE A 179 4.45 10.14 -1.53
CA ILE A 179 4.81 10.15 -0.10
C ILE A 179 4.09 9.01 0.62
N ARG A 180 4.83 8.28 1.44
CA ARG A 180 4.28 7.38 2.45
C ARG A 180 4.85 7.73 3.82
N PHE A 181 3.97 8.09 4.74
CA PHE A 181 4.32 8.25 6.14
C PHE A 181 4.41 6.91 6.86
N GLY A 182 5.31 6.84 7.83
CA GLY A 182 5.42 5.72 8.76
C GLY A 182 4.29 5.70 9.79
N ASN A 183 4.23 4.62 10.57
CA ASN A 183 3.11 4.35 11.46
C ASN A 183 2.82 5.44 12.52
N ASN A 184 3.84 6.13 13.04
CA ASN A 184 3.67 7.06 14.15
C ASN A 184 3.37 8.51 13.73
N PHE A 185 3.36 8.82 12.43
CA PHE A 185 3.10 10.17 11.95
C PHE A 185 1.66 10.61 12.28
N ASN A 186 1.53 11.65 13.10
CA ASN A 186 0.26 12.22 13.55
C ASN A 186 0.36 13.74 13.76
N GLN A 187 1.10 14.43 12.87
CA GLN A 187 1.20 15.89 12.85
C GLN A 187 0.21 16.50 11.86
N ILE A 188 -0.15 17.76 12.11
CA ILE A 188 -0.94 18.56 11.16
C ILE A 188 -0.12 18.76 9.89
N ILE A 189 -0.77 18.64 8.73
CA ILE A 189 -0.20 19.04 7.45
C ILE A 189 -0.55 20.50 7.23
N ASN A 190 0.45 21.37 7.30
CA ASN A 190 0.27 22.79 7.06
C ASN A 190 0.17 23.08 5.57
N GLU A 191 -0.40 24.24 5.23
CA GLU A 191 -0.37 24.78 3.86
C GLU A 191 1.08 24.82 3.34
N ASN A 192 1.29 24.48 2.07
CA ASN A 192 2.58 24.43 1.37
C ASN A 192 3.62 23.43 1.92
N SER A 193 3.32 22.63 2.96
CA SER A 193 4.25 21.63 3.50
C SER A 193 4.44 20.40 2.60
N LEU A 194 3.55 20.19 1.63
CA LEU A 194 3.62 19.12 0.64
C LEU A 194 3.80 19.72 -0.76
N PRO A 195 4.66 19.13 -1.62
CA PRO A 195 4.97 19.70 -2.92
C PRO A 195 3.80 19.56 -3.90
N MET A 196 3.69 20.50 -4.84
CA MET A 196 2.59 20.53 -5.82
C MET A 196 2.64 19.39 -6.85
N SER A 197 3.79 18.71 -7.00
CA SER A 197 3.93 17.52 -7.85
C SER A 197 3.38 16.23 -7.23
N LEU A 198 2.96 16.26 -5.96
CA LEU A 198 2.51 15.06 -5.24
C LEU A 198 1.22 14.49 -5.85
N THR A 199 1.29 13.23 -6.28
CA THR A 199 0.16 12.50 -6.88
C THR A 199 -0.34 11.34 -6.01
N LYS A 200 0.47 10.85 -5.06
CA LYS A 200 0.12 9.73 -4.18
C LYS A 200 0.54 10.05 -2.75
N LEU A 201 -0.41 10.00 -1.83
CA LEU A 201 -0.19 10.24 -0.42
C LEU A 201 -0.78 9.11 0.42
N SER A 202 0.04 8.54 1.29
CA SER A 202 -0.39 7.54 2.28
C SER A 202 0.04 7.97 3.67
N PHE A 203 -0.93 8.15 4.56
CA PHE A 203 -0.68 8.33 5.98
C PHE A 203 -0.47 6.97 6.66
N GLY A 204 0.22 6.98 7.80
CA GLY A 204 0.48 5.79 8.61
C GLY A 204 -0.71 5.37 9.47
N VAL A 205 -0.45 4.42 10.38
CA VAL A 205 -1.43 3.83 11.31
C VAL A 205 -2.06 4.89 12.22
N ASN A 206 -1.24 5.72 12.88
CA ASN A 206 -1.66 6.59 13.97
C ASN A 206 -2.19 7.97 13.52
N PHE A 207 -2.20 8.26 12.21
CA PHE A 207 -2.59 9.58 11.72
C PHE A 207 -4.10 9.80 11.94
N ASN A 208 -4.45 10.79 12.76
CA ASN A 208 -5.83 11.17 13.07
C ASN A 208 -6.01 12.70 13.20
N GLN A 209 -5.17 13.48 12.51
CA GLN A 209 -5.33 14.93 12.43
C GLN A 209 -6.35 15.31 11.36
N ALA A 210 -7.08 16.40 11.62
CA ALA A 210 -7.96 16.98 10.60
C ALA A 210 -7.12 17.51 9.43
N ILE A 211 -7.56 17.24 8.20
CA ILE A 211 -6.95 17.83 7.01
C ILE A 211 -7.41 19.28 6.91
N GLN A 212 -6.48 20.23 6.89
CA GLN A 212 -6.80 21.65 6.81
C GLN A 212 -7.09 22.07 5.36
N GLU A 213 -7.82 23.17 5.17
CA GLU A 213 -7.94 23.82 3.86
C GLU A 213 -6.55 24.12 3.29
N ASN A 214 -6.37 23.98 1.97
CA ASN A 214 -5.11 24.24 1.25
C ASN A 214 -3.88 23.39 1.66
N SER A 215 -4.01 22.47 2.63
CA SER A 215 -2.93 21.57 3.08
C SER A 215 -2.54 20.44 2.11
N LEU A 216 -3.47 19.97 1.27
CA LEU A 216 -3.22 18.94 0.26
C LEU A 216 -3.07 19.57 -1.13
N PRO A 217 -2.11 19.10 -1.95
CA PRO A 217 -1.91 19.62 -3.30
C PRO A 217 -3.00 19.16 -4.27
N SER A 218 -3.40 20.03 -5.19
CA SER A 218 -4.52 19.79 -6.13
C SER A 218 -4.26 18.71 -7.18
N ASN A 219 -3.01 18.26 -7.35
CA ASN A 219 -2.63 17.18 -8.28
C ASN A 219 -2.77 15.77 -7.68
N LEU A 220 -3.27 15.65 -6.44
CA LEU A 220 -3.35 14.38 -5.76
C LEU A 220 -4.32 13.41 -6.46
N LEU A 221 -3.82 12.24 -6.85
CA LEU A 221 -4.58 11.20 -7.54
C LEU A 221 -4.98 10.04 -6.61
N LYS A 222 -4.18 9.77 -5.58
CA LYS A 222 -4.45 8.70 -4.60
C LYS A 222 -4.19 9.20 -3.18
N LEU A 223 -5.19 9.02 -2.33
CA LEU A 223 -5.11 9.33 -0.91
C LEU A 223 -5.48 8.08 -0.09
N LYS A 224 -4.65 7.75 0.89
CA LYS A 224 -4.81 6.57 1.73
C LYS A 224 -4.56 6.90 3.19
N PHE A 225 -5.45 6.41 4.05
CA PHE A 225 -5.29 6.32 5.49
C PHE A 225 -5.25 4.84 5.90
N GLU A 226 -4.49 4.48 6.93
CA GLU A 226 -4.30 3.07 7.30
C GLU A 226 -5.24 2.59 8.40
N GLN A 227 -5.21 3.19 9.60
CA GLN A 227 -5.98 2.67 10.74
C GLN A 227 -6.79 3.74 11.48
N ASP A 228 -6.14 4.71 12.11
CA ASP A 228 -6.76 5.55 13.16
C ASP A 228 -7.51 6.78 12.65
N PHE A 229 -7.33 7.15 11.37
CA PHE A 229 -7.97 8.33 10.80
C PHE A 229 -9.50 8.25 10.88
N ASN A 230 -10.09 9.17 11.66
CA ASN A 230 -11.52 9.30 11.85
C ASN A 230 -11.96 10.78 11.88
N GLN A 231 -11.39 11.60 10.98
CA GLN A 231 -11.73 13.02 10.84
C GLN A 231 -12.61 13.26 9.61
N PRO A 232 -13.50 14.27 9.62
CA PRO A 232 -14.33 14.60 8.46
C PRO A 232 -13.46 14.98 7.25
N LEU A 233 -13.73 14.38 6.10
CA LEU A 233 -13.03 14.69 4.83
C LEU A 233 -14.01 14.89 3.67
N LEU A 234 -15.07 14.10 3.63
CA LEU A 234 -15.92 13.94 2.45
C LEU A 234 -16.96 15.05 2.28
N ASN A 235 -17.43 15.64 3.37
CA ASN A 235 -18.55 16.57 3.39
C ASN A 235 -18.12 18.03 3.54
N ASN A 236 -16.86 18.36 3.23
CA ASN A 236 -16.31 19.69 3.48
C ASN A 236 -15.91 20.39 2.16
N LEU A 237 -16.70 21.41 1.78
CA LEU A 237 -16.56 22.16 0.53
C LEU A 237 -15.18 22.82 0.36
N ILE A 238 -14.48 23.07 1.46
CA ILE A 238 -13.12 23.64 1.45
C ILE A 238 -12.15 22.80 0.59
N PHE A 239 -12.40 21.49 0.45
CA PHE A 239 -11.54 20.59 -0.31
C PHE A 239 -11.86 20.53 -1.81
N LYS A 240 -12.88 21.25 -2.31
CA LYS A 240 -13.34 21.17 -3.71
C LYS A 240 -12.22 21.36 -4.73
N ASN A 241 -11.30 22.29 -4.47
CA ASN A 241 -10.20 22.58 -5.39
C ASN A 241 -8.99 21.64 -5.21
N GLN A 242 -8.89 20.98 -4.06
CA GLN A 242 -7.74 20.13 -3.69
C GLN A 242 -7.94 18.67 -4.08
N LEU A 243 -9.18 18.18 -4.02
CA LEU A 243 -9.48 16.75 -4.24
C LEU A 243 -10.20 16.47 -5.57
N ASN A 244 -10.41 17.48 -6.42
CA ASN A 244 -11.09 17.33 -7.72
C ASN A 244 -10.39 16.37 -8.72
N ASN A 245 -9.10 16.11 -8.52
CA ASN A 245 -8.30 15.19 -9.32
C ASN A 245 -8.19 13.78 -8.72
N LEU A 246 -8.73 13.58 -7.52
CA LEU A 246 -8.59 12.34 -6.78
C LEU A 246 -9.28 11.20 -7.52
N LYS A 247 -8.52 10.14 -7.83
CA LYS A 247 -9.00 8.94 -8.52
C LYS A 247 -9.24 7.78 -7.54
N SER A 248 -8.52 7.75 -6.43
CA SER A 248 -8.61 6.70 -5.42
C SER A 248 -8.57 7.28 -4.02
N LEU A 249 -9.54 6.89 -3.20
CA LEU A 249 -9.60 7.22 -1.78
C LEU A 249 -9.79 5.94 -0.97
N LYS A 250 -8.91 5.71 0.00
CA LYS A 250 -9.00 4.59 0.92
C LYS A 250 -8.93 5.10 2.35
N PHE A 251 -9.96 4.79 3.13
CA PHE A 251 -9.99 5.00 4.56
C PHE A 251 -9.45 3.80 5.33
N GLY A 252 -8.98 4.10 6.54
CA GLY A 252 -8.45 3.13 7.47
C GLY A 252 -9.52 2.43 8.28
N TRP A 253 -9.09 1.49 9.13
CA TRP A 253 -9.96 0.63 9.93
C TRP A 253 -11.04 1.40 10.71
N TYR A 254 -10.69 2.49 11.40
CA TYR A 254 -11.58 3.17 12.35
C TYR A 254 -12.40 4.33 11.76
N TYR A 255 -12.28 4.63 10.46
CA TYR A 255 -13.02 5.73 9.86
C TYR A 255 -14.54 5.51 9.92
N ASN A 256 -15.26 6.42 10.57
CA ASN A 256 -16.70 6.35 10.77
C ASN A 256 -17.37 7.74 10.72
N GLN A 257 -16.90 8.63 9.84
CA GLN A 257 -17.47 9.96 9.62
C GLN A 257 -18.50 9.96 8.49
N LEU A 258 -19.46 10.87 8.57
CA LEU A 258 -20.50 11.04 7.55
C LEU A 258 -19.88 11.38 6.18
N ILE A 259 -20.42 10.78 5.11
CA ILE A 259 -19.98 11.06 3.74
C ILE A 259 -20.66 12.33 3.19
N ASN A 260 -21.93 12.55 3.58
CA ASN A 260 -22.73 13.70 3.18
C ASN A 260 -23.61 14.14 4.35
N ILE A 261 -23.86 15.43 4.49
CA ILE A 261 -24.85 15.95 5.45
C ILE A 261 -26.22 15.75 4.80
N PRO A 262 -27.13 14.94 5.38
CA PRO A 262 -28.51 14.94 4.91
C PRO A 262 -29.04 16.36 5.10
N ASN A 263 -29.43 17.02 4.00
CA ASN A 263 -30.06 18.35 3.98
C ASN A 263 -30.75 18.64 5.32
N SER A 264 -30.13 19.48 6.14
CA SER A 264 -30.76 19.99 7.35
C SER A 264 -32.04 20.69 6.91
N GLY A 265 -33.17 20.17 7.37
CA GLY A 265 -34.52 20.39 6.82
C GLY A 265 -34.80 21.78 6.28
N GLY A 266 -35.25 21.84 5.02
CA GLY A 266 -35.83 23.05 4.44
C GLY A 266 -35.71 23.05 2.92
N GLY A 267 -36.80 22.74 2.21
CA GLY A 267 -36.92 23.01 0.79
C GLY A 267 -36.30 21.95 -0.13
N ASP A 268 -36.89 21.81 -1.29
CA ASP A 268 -36.62 20.80 -2.31
C ASP A 268 -35.17 20.73 -2.83
N GLY A 269 -34.77 19.51 -3.22
CA GLY A 269 -33.65 19.16 -4.13
C GLY A 269 -32.34 19.95 -4.11
N GLY A 270 -31.27 19.42 -3.48
CA GLY A 270 -29.93 19.96 -3.82
C GLY A 270 -28.67 19.38 -3.18
N GLY A 271 -28.71 18.85 -1.95
CA GLY A 271 -27.49 18.53 -1.19
C GLY A 271 -26.67 17.34 -1.69
N SER A 272 -27.13 16.63 -2.72
CA SER A 272 -26.33 15.59 -3.37
C SER A 272 -25.37 16.11 -4.43
N SER A 273 -25.43 17.40 -4.78
CA SER A 273 -24.56 17.97 -5.81
C SER A 273 -23.14 18.21 -5.31
N GLU A 274 -22.96 18.61 -4.06
CA GLU A 274 -21.66 19.11 -3.56
C GLU A 274 -20.58 18.02 -3.44
N PHE A 275 -20.88 16.91 -2.76
CA PHE A 275 -19.95 15.78 -2.66
C PHE A 275 -19.56 15.24 -4.05
N ASN A 276 -20.56 15.10 -4.94
CA ASN A 276 -20.34 14.58 -6.29
C ASN A 276 -19.46 15.52 -7.13
N GLU A 277 -19.55 16.83 -6.92
CA GLU A 277 -18.68 17.80 -7.57
C GLU A 277 -17.22 17.73 -7.09
N ILE A 278 -17.00 17.57 -5.79
CA ILE A 278 -15.64 17.42 -5.22
C ILE A 278 -14.99 16.13 -5.76
N TYR A 279 -15.72 15.02 -5.72
CA TYR A 279 -15.19 13.69 -6.05
C TYR A 279 -15.55 13.22 -7.47
N LYS A 280 -15.79 14.15 -8.41
CA LYS A 280 -16.23 13.85 -9.78
C LYS A 280 -15.28 13.02 -10.63
N LYS A 281 -14.01 12.87 -10.23
CA LYS A 281 -13.03 12.00 -10.91
C LYS A 281 -12.76 10.69 -10.15
N LEU A 282 -13.39 10.50 -8.99
CA LEU A 282 -13.15 9.35 -8.13
C LEU A 282 -13.60 8.06 -8.82
N LYS A 283 -12.69 7.09 -8.89
CA LYS A 283 -12.92 5.77 -9.51
C LYS A 283 -12.93 4.66 -8.48
N THR A 284 -12.25 4.83 -7.35
CA THR A 284 -12.16 3.82 -6.29
C THR A 284 -12.36 4.48 -4.94
N LEU A 285 -13.30 3.95 -4.17
CA LEU A 285 -13.59 4.35 -2.80
C LEU A 285 -13.60 3.11 -1.93
N LYS A 286 -12.80 3.11 -0.86
CA LYS A 286 -12.75 2.00 0.09
C LYS A 286 -12.88 2.52 1.51
N PHE A 287 -13.85 2.00 2.23
CA PHE A 287 -14.02 2.19 3.66
C PHE A 287 -13.29 1.10 4.44
N GLY A 288 -13.02 1.37 5.72
CA GLY A 288 -12.51 0.38 6.67
C GLY A 288 -13.62 -0.31 7.47
N SER A 289 -13.23 -1.29 8.28
CA SER A 289 -14.12 -2.14 9.07
C SER A 289 -14.97 -1.42 10.11
N GLY A 290 -14.61 -0.20 10.50
CA GLY A 290 -15.32 0.63 11.47
C GLY A 290 -16.35 1.57 10.85
N PHE A 291 -16.42 1.66 9.52
CA PHE A 291 -17.37 2.54 8.84
C PHE A 291 -18.80 2.02 8.98
N ASN A 292 -19.67 2.77 9.64
CA ASN A 292 -21.08 2.41 9.84
C ASN A 292 -22.01 3.63 9.80
N GLN A 293 -21.68 4.63 8.98
CA GLN A 293 -22.56 5.76 8.71
C GLN A 293 -23.50 5.45 7.54
N ILE A 294 -24.69 6.04 7.56
CA ILE A 294 -25.66 5.92 6.46
C ILE A 294 -25.08 6.57 5.20
N ILE A 295 -25.13 5.85 4.08
CA ILE A 295 -24.81 6.40 2.75
C ILE A 295 -26.14 6.79 2.11
N ASN A 296 -26.49 8.07 2.18
CA ASN A 296 -27.76 8.57 1.65
C ASN A 296 -27.83 8.50 0.11
N LYS A 297 -29.06 8.58 -0.42
CA LYS A 297 -29.34 8.67 -1.86
C LYS A 297 -28.50 9.80 -2.49
N SER A 298 -27.85 9.49 -3.62
CA SER A 298 -26.98 10.40 -4.38
C SER A 298 -25.66 10.82 -3.71
N SER A 299 -25.21 10.13 -2.66
CA SER A 299 -23.93 10.43 -1.97
C SER A 299 -22.68 9.82 -2.63
N LEU A 300 -22.82 9.01 -3.68
CA LEU A 300 -21.68 8.37 -4.35
C LEU A 300 -21.49 8.97 -5.74
N PRO A 301 -20.23 9.21 -6.17
CA PRO A 301 -19.96 9.90 -7.41
C PRO A 301 -20.30 8.98 -8.59
N SER A 302 -20.95 9.55 -9.61
CA SER A 302 -21.38 8.83 -10.83
C SER A 302 -20.24 8.24 -11.66
N THR A 303 -18.99 8.55 -11.31
CA THR A 303 -17.78 8.03 -11.95
C THR A 303 -17.18 6.81 -11.27
N LEU A 304 -17.70 6.42 -10.10
CA LEU A 304 -17.14 5.39 -9.25
C LEU A 304 -17.22 4.00 -9.91
N LYS A 305 -16.08 3.33 -10.06
CA LYS A 305 -16.00 1.99 -10.66
C LYS A 305 -15.84 0.89 -9.62
N LYS A 306 -15.19 1.19 -8.49
CA LYS A 306 -14.92 0.24 -7.41
C LYS A 306 -15.34 0.83 -6.08
N LEU A 307 -16.14 0.09 -5.33
CA LEU A 307 -16.60 0.47 -4.00
C LEU A 307 -16.38 -0.69 -3.04
N ASP A 308 -15.73 -0.41 -1.92
CA ASP A 308 -15.62 -1.32 -0.79
C ASP A 308 -16.28 -0.64 0.41
N LEU A 309 -17.40 -1.22 0.87
CA LEU A 309 -18.21 -0.66 1.95
C LEU A 309 -17.62 -0.86 3.35
N GLY A 310 -16.53 -1.63 3.49
CA GLY A 310 -15.93 -1.88 4.80
C GLY A 310 -16.97 -2.43 5.78
N GLY A 311 -17.07 -1.81 6.96
CA GLY A 311 -17.96 -2.22 8.06
C GLY A 311 -19.43 -1.82 7.97
N TYR A 312 -19.90 -1.29 6.84
CA TYR A 312 -21.25 -0.75 6.71
C TYR A 312 -22.29 -1.79 7.17
N ASN A 313 -23.22 -1.42 8.06
CA ASN A 313 -24.22 -2.33 8.67
C ASN A 313 -25.66 -1.84 8.48
N HIS A 314 -25.91 -0.92 7.55
CA HIS A 314 -27.27 -0.44 7.24
C HIS A 314 -27.85 -1.17 6.02
N PRO A 315 -29.18 -1.18 5.82
CA PRO A 315 -29.77 -1.74 4.61
C PRO A 315 -29.13 -1.18 3.33
N LEU A 316 -28.75 -2.05 2.39
CA LEU A 316 -28.18 -1.63 1.10
C LEU A 316 -29.20 -0.89 0.24
N THR A 317 -30.50 -1.03 0.52
CA THR A 317 -31.59 -0.24 -0.08
C THR A 317 -31.40 1.26 0.10
N LEU A 318 -30.66 1.70 1.12
CA LEU A 318 -30.32 3.11 1.35
C LEU A 318 -29.21 3.60 0.42
N VAL A 319 -28.37 2.69 -0.08
CA VAL A 319 -27.23 3.01 -0.93
C VAL A 319 -27.70 3.15 -2.38
N SER A 320 -27.65 4.36 -2.92
CA SER A 320 -27.84 4.57 -4.36
C SER A 320 -26.52 4.32 -5.08
N PHE A 321 -26.33 3.08 -5.56
CA PHE A 321 -25.14 2.73 -6.33
C PHE A 321 -25.12 3.42 -7.70
N PRO A 322 -23.99 4.02 -8.12
CA PRO A 322 -23.89 4.62 -9.45
C PRO A 322 -23.83 3.53 -10.53
N ASN A 323 -24.44 3.79 -11.69
CA ASN A 323 -24.45 2.85 -12.83
C ASN A 323 -23.04 2.55 -13.38
N SER A 324 -22.03 3.37 -13.07
CA SER A 324 -20.63 3.12 -13.43
C SER A 324 -19.96 2.03 -12.59
N LEU A 325 -20.60 1.55 -11.52
CA LEU A 325 -19.99 0.64 -10.57
C LEU A 325 -19.82 -0.76 -11.17
N GLU A 326 -18.57 -1.21 -11.24
CA GLU A 326 -18.20 -2.50 -11.83
C GLU A 326 -17.76 -3.52 -10.74
N TYR A 327 -17.26 -3.04 -9.60
CA TYR A 327 -16.76 -3.88 -8.51
C TYR A 327 -17.32 -3.40 -7.18
N LEU A 328 -17.92 -4.32 -6.42
CA LEU A 328 -18.48 -4.04 -5.11
C LEU A 328 -17.95 -5.06 -4.09
N THR A 329 -17.39 -4.57 -3.00
CA THR A 329 -17.05 -5.36 -1.82
C THR A 329 -17.97 -4.98 -0.68
N ILE A 330 -18.55 -6.00 -0.06
CA ILE A 330 -19.43 -5.88 1.11
C ILE A 330 -18.93 -6.82 2.20
N CYS A 331 -18.77 -6.29 3.42
CA CYS A 331 -18.39 -7.09 4.58
C CYS A 331 -19.60 -7.26 5.50
N TYR A 332 -20.00 -8.50 5.73
CA TYR A 332 -21.14 -8.86 6.57
C TYR A 332 -20.73 -8.94 8.04
N ASN A 333 -20.56 -7.76 8.62
CA ASN A 333 -20.94 -7.54 10.02
C ASN A 333 -22.46 -7.24 10.16
N PHE A 334 -23.22 -7.39 9.05
CA PHE A 334 -24.63 -7.01 8.90
C PHE A 334 -25.60 -7.76 9.82
N ASN A 335 -26.37 -7.09 10.67
CA ASN A 335 -27.48 -7.69 11.45
C ASN A 335 -28.73 -7.97 10.59
N ASN A 336 -28.68 -7.71 9.29
CA ASN A 336 -29.86 -7.78 8.41
C ASN A 336 -29.74 -8.92 7.38
N PRO A 337 -30.47 -10.04 7.55
CA PRO A 337 -30.40 -11.21 6.65
C PRO A 337 -30.89 -10.92 5.22
N ASN A 338 -31.68 -9.86 5.02
CA ASN A 338 -32.28 -9.51 3.72
C ASN A 338 -31.53 -8.37 3.02
N ALA A 339 -30.23 -8.19 3.30
CA ALA A 339 -29.47 -7.03 2.84
C ALA A 339 -29.31 -6.95 1.31
N ILE A 340 -29.28 -8.09 0.59
CA ILE A 340 -29.29 -8.11 -0.87
C ILE A 340 -30.64 -8.68 -1.32
N GLY A 341 -31.60 -7.79 -1.52
CA GLY A 341 -32.85 -8.13 -2.19
C GLY A 341 -32.76 -8.01 -3.71
N PRO A 342 -33.83 -8.39 -4.42
CA PRO A 342 -33.94 -8.17 -5.86
C PRO A 342 -33.69 -6.71 -6.25
N SER A 343 -32.92 -6.48 -7.31
CA SER A 343 -32.63 -5.14 -7.88
C SER A 343 -31.87 -4.15 -6.97
N ILE A 344 -31.29 -4.60 -5.85
CA ILE A 344 -30.50 -3.73 -4.97
C ILE A 344 -29.09 -3.49 -5.51
N LEU A 345 -28.47 -4.51 -6.11
CA LEU A 345 -27.15 -4.39 -6.71
C LEU A 345 -27.21 -3.63 -8.05
N PRO A 346 -26.19 -2.83 -8.40
CA PRO A 346 -26.17 -2.09 -9.65
C PRO A 346 -26.09 -3.02 -10.86
N SER A 347 -26.81 -2.66 -11.93
CA SER A 347 -27.01 -3.51 -13.11
C SER A 347 -25.77 -3.74 -13.98
N ASN A 348 -24.70 -2.96 -13.78
CA ASN A 348 -23.43 -3.08 -14.52
C ASN A 348 -22.31 -3.76 -13.70
N LEU A 349 -22.66 -4.33 -12.54
CA LEU A 349 -21.69 -4.96 -11.65
C LEU A 349 -21.06 -6.19 -12.31
N LYS A 350 -19.73 -6.21 -12.44
CA LYS A 350 -18.97 -7.32 -13.02
C LYS A 350 -18.44 -8.27 -11.96
N SER A 351 -18.14 -7.75 -10.77
CA SER A 351 -17.59 -8.53 -9.66
C SER A 351 -18.19 -8.12 -8.32
N LEU A 352 -18.60 -9.12 -7.55
CA LEU A 352 -19.11 -8.97 -6.20
C LEU A 352 -18.20 -9.73 -5.22
N THR A 353 -17.69 -9.06 -4.21
CA THR A 353 -16.95 -9.67 -3.11
C THR A 353 -17.77 -9.62 -1.84
N ILE A 354 -17.99 -10.78 -1.22
CA ILE A 354 -18.73 -10.97 0.02
C ILE A 354 -17.75 -11.48 1.07
N ILE A 355 -17.56 -10.71 2.13
CA ILE A 355 -16.75 -11.12 3.29
C ILE A 355 -17.70 -11.39 4.45
N ASN A 356 -17.90 -12.66 4.82
CA ASN A 356 -18.84 -13.08 5.86
C ASN A 356 -18.16 -14.05 6.84
N TYR A 357 -17.56 -13.53 7.91
CA TYR A 357 -16.97 -14.37 8.97
C TYR A 357 -17.90 -14.56 10.18
N SER A 358 -19.11 -13.99 10.16
CA SER A 358 -20.04 -13.96 11.31
C SER A 358 -21.03 -15.13 11.35
N ASN A 359 -20.94 -16.09 10.42
CA ASN A 359 -21.88 -17.21 10.24
C ASN A 359 -23.34 -16.78 10.05
N ARG A 360 -23.55 -15.61 9.44
CA ARG A 360 -24.89 -15.11 9.16
C ARG A 360 -25.39 -15.65 7.84
N ILE A 361 -26.67 -16.01 7.79
CA ILE A 361 -27.32 -16.48 6.58
C ILE A 361 -27.47 -15.29 5.64
N ILE A 362 -26.90 -15.42 4.45
CA ILE A 362 -27.07 -14.49 3.33
C ILE A 362 -27.80 -15.29 2.26
N ASP A 363 -29.00 -14.86 1.91
CA ASP A 363 -29.77 -15.53 0.87
C ASP A 363 -29.66 -14.78 -0.46
N LEU A 364 -28.99 -15.40 -1.42
CA LEU A 364 -28.87 -14.92 -2.80
C LEU A 364 -29.72 -15.75 -3.77
N SER A 365 -30.55 -16.66 -3.26
CA SER A 365 -31.47 -17.46 -4.06
C SER A 365 -32.64 -16.69 -4.69
N PRO A 366 -33.10 -15.52 -4.20
CA PRO A 366 -34.19 -14.81 -4.86
C PRO A 366 -33.86 -14.38 -6.29
N ILE A 367 -34.83 -14.52 -7.19
CA ILE A 367 -34.73 -14.06 -8.58
C ILE A 367 -34.35 -12.56 -8.63
N ASN A 368 -33.47 -12.19 -9.56
CA ASN A 368 -32.97 -10.82 -9.75
C ASN A 368 -32.19 -10.23 -8.56
N CYS A 369 -31.75 -11.08 -7.61
CA CYS A 369 -30.83 -10.67 -6.55
C CYS A 369 -29.44 -10.33 -7.11
N LEU A 370 -28.93 -11.18 -8.02
CA LEU A 370 -27.65 -10.98 -8.72
C LEU A 370 -27.87 -10.37 -10.11
N PRO A 371 -27.15 -9.29 -10.49
CA PRO A 371 -27.32 -8.65 -11.78
C PRO A 371 -26.78 -9.52 -12.93
N SER A 372 -27.40 -9.43 -14.10
CA SER A 372 -27.05 -10.23 -15.28
C SER A 372 -25.63 -9.95 -15.83
N SER A 373 -25.04 -8.80 -15.49
CA SER A 373 -23.68 -8.41 -15.85
C SER A 373 -22.58 -9.12 -15.04
N LEU A 374 -22.95 -9.82 -13.97
CA LEU A 374 -21.99 -10.36 -13.00
C LEU A 374 -21.21 -11.52 -13.60
N ASN A 375 -19.87 -11.42 -13.57
CA ASN A 375 -18.96 -12.45 -14.06
C ASN A 375 -18.27 -13.22 -12.92
N TYR A 376 -18.00 -12.56 -11.80
CA TYR A 376 -17.21 -13.11 -10.70
C TYR A 376 -17.86 -12.83 -9.35
N ILE A 377 -17.93 -13.86 -8.51
CA ILE A 377 -18.22 -13.70 -7.08
C ILE A 377 -16.99 -14.16 -6.31
N HIS A 378 -16.59 -13.41 -5.30
CA HIS A 378 -15.56 -13.80 -4.34
C HIS A 378 -16.19 -13.91 -2.96
N ILE A 379 -16.15 -15.09 -2.36
CA ILE A 379 -16.66 -15.35 -1.01
C ILE A 379 -15.49 -15.62 -0.08
N TYR A 380 -15.47 -14.89 1.03
CA TYR A 380 -14.55 -15.10 2.14
C TYR A 380 -15.36 -15.44 3.39
N GLY A 381 -15.07 -16.58 4.01
CA GLY A 381 -15.84 -17.10 5.15
C GLY A 381 -17.07 -17.91 4.72
N PHE A 382 -18.20 -17.72 5.42
CA PHE A 382 -19.40 -18.53 5.24
C PHE A 382 -20.10 -18.27 3.91
N LEU A 383 -20.46 -19.36 3.23
CA LEU A 383 -21.18 -19.29 1.96
C LEU A 383 -22.59 -18.72 2.11
N PRO A 384 -22.99 -17.81 1.21
CA PRO A 384 -24.39 -17.52 0.97
C PRO A 384 -25.17 -18.74 0.44
N ILE A 385 -26.49 -18.71 0.62
CA ILE A 385 -27.41 -19.62 -0.05
C ILE A 385 -27.52 -19.18 -1.51
N PHE A 386 -27.39 -20.13 -2.42
CA PHE A 386 -27.58 -19.93 -3.85
C PHE A 386 -28.65 -20.87 -4.37
N ASP A 387 -29.42 -20.42 -5.36
CA ASP A 387 -30.22 -21.29 -6.21
C ASP A 387 -29.64 -21.27 -7.62
N ILE A 388 -29.30 -22.44 -8.14
CA ILE A 388 -28.75 -22.62 -9.48
C ILE A 388 -29.61 -21.98 -10.58
N ASN A 389 -30.93 -21.95 -10.38
CA ASN A 389 -31.88 -21.42 -11.35
C ASN A 389 -31.91 -19.89 -11.40
N THR A 390 -31.36 -19.23 -10.38
CA THR A 390 -31.32 -17.76 -10.29
C THR A 390 -29.95 -17.18 -10.59
N ILE A 391 -28.95 -18.04 -10.83
CA ILE A 391 -27.60 -17.61 -11.21
C ILE A 391 -27.62 -16.91 -12.58
N PRO A 392 -27.02 -15.71 -12.68
CA PRO A 392 -26.82 -15.04 -13.97
C PRO A 392 -26.08 -15.91 -14.98
N LYS A 393 -26.56 -15.93 -16.23
CA LYS A 393 -25.93 -16.69 -17.32
C LYS A 393 -24.45 -16.33 -17.56
N ASN A 394 -24.07 -15.08 -17.29
CA ASN A 394 -22.72 -14.58 -17.48
C ASN A 394 -21.78 -14.86 -16.30
N LEU A 395 -22.28 -15.47 -15.21
CA LEU A 395 -21.46 -15.80 -14.05
C LEU A 395 -20.52 -16.94 -14.42
N ASN A 396 -19.22 -16.64 -14.43
CA ASN A 396 -18.19 -17.60 -14.82
C ASN A 396 -17.72 -18.44 -13.64
N VAL A 397 -17.54 -17.81 -12.47
CA VAL A 397 -16.93 -18.47 -11.31
C VAL A 397 -17.28 -17.75 -10.01
N ILE A 398 -17.44 -18.56 -8.96
CA ILE A 398 -17.51 -18.19 -7.56
C ILE A 398 -16.21 -18.67 -6.91
N TYR A 399 -15.32 -17.74 -6.59
CA TYR A 399 -14.10 -18.03 -5.83
C TYR A 399 -14.42 -18.09 -4.35
N CYS A 400 -13.96 -19.15 -3.69
CA CYS A 400 -14.14 -19.36 -2.26
C CYS A 400 -12.77 -19.48 -1.59
N ASP A 401 -12.63 -18.89 -0.40
CA ASP A 401 -11.50 -19.18 0.46
C ASP A 401 -11.64 -20.56 1.13
N ARG A 402 -10.58 -20.99 1.83
CA ARG A 402 -10.56 -22.24 2.60
C ARG A 402 -11.59 -22.30 3.74
N TYR A 403 -12.22 -21.18 4.09
CA TYR A 403 -13.18 -21.08 5.19
C TYR A 403 -14.64 -21.17 4.71
N ALA A 404 -14.86 -21.40 3.41
CA ALA A 404 -16.16 -21.67 2.82
C ALA A 404 -16.79 -22.96 3.35
N ARG A 405 -17.27 -22.88 4.60
CA ARG A 405 -18.03 -23.90 5.28
C ARG A 405 -19.35 -24.09 4.56
N TYR A 406 -19.87 -25.31 4.63
CA TYR A 406 -21.13 -25.72 4.02
C TYR A 406 -21.14 -25.80 2.48
N ILE A 407 -19.99 -25.71 1.80
CA ILE A 407 -19.90 -26.03 0.35
C ILE A 407 -20.51 -27.41 0.07
N LYS A 408 -20.26 -28.39 0.95
CA LYS A 408 -20.80 -29.75 0.84
C LYS A 408 -22.34 -29.84 0.86
N ASN A 409 -23.03 -28.78 1.27
CA ASN A 409 -24.49 -28.71 1.26
C ASN A 409 -25.03 -28.19 -0.09
N LEU A 410 -24.17 -27.65 -0.95
CA LEU A 410 -24.54 -27.26 -2.31
C LEU A 410 -24.58 -28.49 -3.21
N ASP A 411 -25.44 -28.40 -4.22
CA ASP A 411 -25.53 -29.40 -5.28
C ASP A 411 -24.18 -29.60 -6.00
N THR A 412 -23.84 -30.85 -6.30
CA THR A 412 -22.53 -31.20 -6.89
C THR A 412 -22.36 -30.64 -8.30
N HIS A 413 -23.44 -30.50 -9.06
CA HIS A 413 -23.42 -29.84 -10.36
C HIS A 413 -23.16 -28.33 -10.21
N PHE A 414 -23.80 -27.68 -9.22
CA PHE A 414 -23.49 -26.28 -8.88
C PHE A 414 -22.01 -26.08 -8.52
N ILE A 415 -21.46 -26.93 -7.65
CA ILE A 415 -20.06 -26.84 -7.21
C ILE A 415 -19.12 -27.00 -8.40
N SER A 416 -19.27 -28.08 -9.18
CA SER A 416 -18.38 -28.36 -10.31
C SER A 416 -18.43 -27.30 -11.39
N LYS A 417 -19.59 -26.65 -11.59
CA LYS A 417 -19.78 -25.62 -12.60
C LYS A 417 -19.21 -24.26 -12.19
N TYR A 418 -19.47 -23.83 -10.95
CA TYR A 418 -19.21 -22.44 -10.55
C TYR A 418 -18.12 -22.29 -9.50
N ILE A 419 -17.88 -23.26 -8.61
CA ILE A 419 -17.03 -23.05 -7.44
C ILE A 419 -15.56 -23.34 -7.75
N LYS A 420 -14.66 -22.42 -7.39
CA LYS A 420 -13.21 -22.64 -7.38
C LYS A 420 -12.61 -22.20 -6.04
N TYR A 421 -11.76 -23.04 -5.46
CA TYR A 421 -10.99 -22.67 -4.29
C TYR A 421 -9.79 -21.81 -4.69
N ARG A 422 -9.49 -20.80 -3.87
CA ARG A 422 -8.18 -20.12 -3.88
C ARG A 422 -7.34 -20.65 -2.73
N ASP A 423 -6.07 -20.92 -3.03
CA ASP A 423 -5.06 -21.34 -2.05
C ASP A 423 -4.37 -20.14 -1.34
N ASP A 424 -4.84 -18.91 -1.59
CA ASP A 424 -4.35 -17.70 -0.93
C ASP A 424 -4.64 -17.73 0.58
#